data_AF-A0A6L5ZHD8-F1
#
_entry.id   AF-A0A6L5ZHD8-F1
#
_cell.length_a   1.000
_cell.length_b   1.000
_cell.length_c   1.000
_cell.angle_alpha   90.00
_cell.angle_beta   90.00
_cell.angle_gamma   90.00
#
_symmetry.space_group_name_H-M   'P 1'
#
loop_
_entity.id
_entity.type
_entity.pdbx_description
1 polymer ?
#
loop_
_entity_poly.entity_id
_entity_poly.type
_entity_poly.pdbx_seq_one_letter_code
_entity_poly.pdbx_strand_id
1 'polypeptide(L)'
;MSEQSSSGQQSSSGQQSSSGQQSSSGQQSSSVDPRRDPEIAVDVLLQALPYIEAFRGAVVVVKFGGNAMSSPELFDDFAKDVVMMHRVGMKPVVVHGGGPQIGEWLKRMGKESTFIDG
;
A
#
# COMPACT_ATOMS: atom_id res chain seq x y z
N MET A 1 29.12 -62.03 32.67
CA MET A 1 30.36 -61.44 32.10
C MET A 1 30.79 -62.32 30.94
N SER A 2 30.49 -61.88 29.71
CA SER A 2 30.88 -62.56 28.47
C SER A 2 31.10 -61.47 27.42
N GLU A 3 32.36 -61.13 27.19
CA GLU A 3 32.82 -60.36 26.04
C GLU A 3 33.28 -61.32 24.94
N GLN A 4 33.17 -60.84 23.69
CA GLN A 4 33.99 -61.08 22.48
C GLN A 4 33.08 -61.22 21.26
N SER A 5 32.98 -60.21 20.40
CA SER A 5 33.94 -59.81 19.33
C SER A 5 33.50 -60.37 17.98
N SER A 6 33.10 -59.51 17.06
CA SER A 6 33.19 -59.75 15.61
C SER A 6 33.08 -58.43 14.87
N SER A 7 34.23 -57.95 14.38
CA SER A 7 34.35 -56.88 13.39
C SER A 7 34.93 -57.50 12.13
N GLY A 8 34.13 -57.60 11.07
CA GLY A 8 34.57 -57.92 9.71
C GLY A 8 34.18 -56.79 8.77
N GLN A 9 35.17 -56.11 8.21
CA GLN A 9 34.99 -55.15 7.11
C GLN A 9 34.93 -55.89 5.77
N GLN A 10 34.02 -55.50 4.88
CA GLN A 10 34.16 -55.65 3.43
C GLN A 10 33.57 -54.45 2.70
N SER A 11 34.19 -54.13 1.56
CA SER A 11 34.19 -52.88 0.81
C SER A 11 33.49 -52.98 -0.55
N SER A 12 33.25 -51.81 -1.17
CA SER A 12 32.93 -51.53 -2.60
C SER A 12 31.46 -51.74 -2.99
N SER A 13 30.81 -51.01 -3.91
CA SER A 13 31.14 -50.00 -4.92
C SER A 13 29.80 -49.43 -5.47
N GLY A 14 29.79 -48.27 -6.13
CA GLY A 14 28.73 -47.95 -7.11
C GLY A 14 28.04 -46.58 -7.00
N GLN A 15 28.52 -45.66 -7.83
CA GLN A 15 27.88 -44.50 -8.48
C GLN A 15 26.39 -44.19 -8.17
N GLN A 16 26.10 -42.91 -7.90
CA GLN A 16 25.07 -42.16 -8.65
C GLN A 16 25.25 -40.64 -8.50
N SER A 17 25.43 -40.00 -9.65
CA SER A 17 25.35 -38.57 -9.89
C SER A 17 23.90 -38.09 -9.81
N SER A 18 23.63 -36.97 -9.13
CA SER A 18 22.57 -36.06 -9.56
C SER A 18 22.93 -34.60 -9.26
N SER A 19 23.18 -33.91 -10.36
CA SER A 19 23.05 -32.48 -10.54
C SER A 19 21.67 -31.99 -10.09
N GLY A 20 21.66 -31.04 -9.16
CA GLY A 20 20.49 -30.24 -8.78
C GLY A 20 20.92 -28.78 -8.61
N GLN A 21 21.11 -28.09 -9.73
CA GLN A 21 21.17 -26.64 -9.77
C GLN A 21 19.83 -26.04 -9.34
N GLN A 22 19.93 -24.86 -8.70
CA GLN A 22 18.91 -23.83 -8.50
C GLN A 22 17.92 -23.98 -7.34
N SER A 23 18.08 -23.11 -6.36
CA SER A 23 17.09 -22.04 -6.18
C SER A 23 17.78 -20.79 -5.61
N SER A 24 18.13 -19.87 -6.50
CA SER A 24 18.26 -18.46 -6.14
C SER A 24 16.85 -17.97 -5.79
N SER A 25 16.49 -18.00 -4.50
CA SER A 25 15.34 -17.27 -4.01
C SER A 25 15.66 -15.78 -4.14
N GLY A 26 15.25 -15.21 -5.27
CA GLY A 26 15.16 -13.77 -5.41
C GLY A 26 14.39 -13.23 -4.21
N GLN A 27 15.02 -12.36 -3.44
CA GLN A 27 14.36 -11.55 -2.44
C GLN A 27 13.32 -10.69 -3.17
N GLN A 28 12.11 -11.22 -3.29
CA GLN A 28 10.94 -10.42 -3.61
C GLN A 28 10.75 -9.50 -2.43
N SER A 29 10.89 -8.19 -2.65
CA SER A 29 10.58 -7.17 -1.66
C SER A 29 9.11 -7.32 -1.27
N SER A 30 8.84 -7.97 -0.15
CA SER A 30 7.51 -8.03 0.45
C SER A 30 7.14 -6.62 0.86
N SER A 31 6.27 -5.97 0.08
CA SER A 31 5.57 -4.76 0.50
C SER A 31 4.97 -5.03 1.87
N VAL A 32 5.37 -4.25 2.86
CA VAL A 32 4.90 -4.37 4.24
C VAL A 32 3.41 -4.06 4.26
N ASP A 33 2.57 -5.07 4.50
CA ASP A 33 1.14 -4.89 4.72
C ASP A 33 0.90 -4.79 6.23
N PRO A 34 0.52 -3.63 6.79
CA PRO A 34 0.28 -3.48 8.22
C PRO A 34 -0.88 -4.36 8.73
N ARG A 35 -1.70 -4.94 7.84
CA ARG A 35 -2.71 -5.93 8.21
C ARG A 35 -2.13 -7.33 8.43
N ARG A 36 -0.89 -7.58 7.99
CA ARG A 36 -0.16 -8.84 8.10
C ARG A 36 0.95 -8.80 9.14
N ASP A 37 1.36 -7.60 9.55
CA ASP A 37 2.39 -7.38 10.57
C ASP A 37 1.87 -6.41 11.66
N PRO A 38 1.32 -6.94 12.77
CA PRO A 38 0.72 -6.12 13.82
C PRO A 38 1.74 -5.31 14.61
N GLU A 39 3.00 -5.76 14.72
CA GLU A 39 4.04 -5.04 15.46
C GLU A 39 4.39 -3.74 14.74
N ILE A 40 4.61 -3.81 13.42
CA ILE A 40 4.87 -2.62 12.60
C ILE A 40 3.66 -1.66 12.64
N ALA A 41 2.43 -2.19 12.57
CA ALA A 41 1.23 -1.36 12.60
C ALA A 41 1.10 -0.56 13.91
N VAL A 42 1.42 -1.18 15.04
CA VAL A 42 1.41 -0.52 16.36
C VAL A 42 2.45 0.59 16.40
N ASP A 43 3.69 0.30 15.98
CA ASP A 43 4.78 1.29 16.00
C ASP A 43 4.46 2.51 15.13
N VAL A 44 3.95 2.28 13.91
CA VAL A 44 3.54 3.36 13.01
C VAL A 44 2.39 4.18 13.61
N LEU A 45 1.41 3.53 14.23
CA LEU A 45 0.31 4.24 14.88
C LEU A 45 0.78 5.10 16.06
N LEU A 46 1.66 4.56 16.91
CA LEU A 46 2.26 5.30 18.03
C LEU A 46 3.05 6.52 17.55
N GLN A 47 3.80 6.40 16.45
CA GLN A 47 4.51 7.52 15.83
C GLN A 47 3.56 8.56 15.23
N ALA A 48 2.37 8.15 14.78
CA ALA A 48 1.36 9.04 14.21
C ALA A 48 0.52 9.78 15.27
N LEU A 49 0.42 9.26 16.50
CA LEU A 49 -0.42 9.83 17.57
C LEU A 49 -0.19 11.34 17.82
N PRO A 50 1.05 11.86 17.92
CA PRO A 50 1.27 13.29 18.15
C PRO A 50 0.65 14.18 17.07
N TYR A 51 0.63 13.73 15.81
CA TYR A 51 0.01 14.46 14.70
C TYR A 51 -1.52 14.41 14.80
N ILE A 52 -2.09 13.27 15.16
CA ILE A 52 -3.53 13.12 15.37
C ILE A 52 -4.00 14.07 16.47
N GLU A 53 -3.27 14.15 17.58
CA GLU A 53 -3.59 15.02 18.70
C GLU A 53 -3.46 16.50 18.31
N ALA A 54 -2.39 16.87 17.61
CA ALA A 54 -2.15 18.26 17.19
C ALA A 54 -3.27 18.85 16.32
N PHE A 55 -3.94 18.02 15.52
CA PHE A 55 -5.03 18.44 14.63
C PHE A 55 -6.43 18.04 15.12
N ARG A 56 -6.55 17.47 16.32
CA ARG A 56 -7.85 17.10 16.88
C ARG A 56 -8.74 18.34 17.02
N GLY A 57 -9.95 18.25 16.47
CA GLY A 57 -10.93 19.34 16.47
C GLY A 57 -10.68 20.44 15.43
N ALA A 58 -9.53 20.42 14.74
CA ALA A 58 -9.19 21.40 13.71
C ALA A 58 -10.11 21.29 12.49
N VAL A 59 -10.43 22.42 11.88
CA VAL A 59 -11.11 22.48 10.58
C VAL A 59 -10.04 22.41 9.49
N VAL A 60 -10.14 21.40 8.63
CA VAL A 60 -9.17 21.18 7.55
C VAL A 60 -9.88 21.31 6.22
N VAL A 61 -9.60 22.40 5.49
CA VAL A 61 -10.19 22.64 4.18
C VAL A 61 -9.31 21.99 3.12
N VAL A 62 -9.87 21.03 2.38
CA VAL A 62 -9.16 20.27 1.36
C VAL A 62 -9.73 20.61 -0.01
N LYS A 63 -8.93 21.26 -0.85
CA LYS A 63 -9.28 21.50 -2.25
C LYS A 63 -9.01 20.22 -3.04
N PHE A 64 -10.08 19.54 -3.45
CA PHE A 64 -10.03 18.33 -4.25
C PHE A 64 -10.36 18.65 -5.72
N GLY A 65 -9.43 18.40 -6.64
CA GLY A 65 -9.67 18.68 -8.04
C GLY A 65 -8.51 18.34 -8.96
N GLY A 66 -8.71 18.54 -10.27
CA GLY A 66 -7.75 18.14 -11.30
C GLY A 66 -7.81 16.64 -11.58
N ASN A 67 -6.66 16.03 -11.91
CA ASN A 67 -6.56 14.63 -12.31
C ASN A 67 -7.03 13.62 -11.22
N ALA A 68 -7.05 14.04 -9.95
CA ALA A 68 -7.55 13.21 -8.86
C ALA A 68 -9.07 12.96 -8.92
N MET A 69 -9.84 13.81 -9.64
CA MET A 69 -11.28 13.63 -9.83
C MET A 69 -11.63 12.66 -10.98
N SER A 70 -10.67 12.31 -11.83
CA SER A 70 -10.92 11.49 -13.03
C SER A 70 -10.53 10.02 -12.89
N SER A 71 -9.66 9.67 -11.94
CA SER A 71 -9.37 8.27 -11.60
C SER A 71 -10.34 7.81 -10.50
N PRO A 72 -11.11 6.72 -10.74
CA PRO A 72 -11.96 6.13 -9.71
C PRO A 72 -11.16 5.68 -8.49
N GLU A 73 -9.96 5.11 -8.68
CA GLU A 73 -9.15 4.65 -7.54
C GLU A 73 -8.70 5.80 -6.65
N LEU A 74 -8.20 6.89 -7.26
CA LEU A 74 -7.77 8.08 -6.50
C LEU A 74 -8.94 8.76 -5.78
N PHE A 75 -10.14 8.75 -6.37
CA PHE A 75 -11.34 9.27 -5.73
C PHE A 75 -11.71 8.44 -4.49
N ASP A 76 -11.67 7.12 -4.59
CA ASP A 76 -12.00 6.22 -3.49
C ASP A 76 -10.98 6.33 -2.35
N ASP A 77 -9.69 6.42 -2.66
CA ASP A 77 -8.65 6.61 -1.65
C ASP A 77 -8.77 7.97 -0.96
N PHE A 78 -9.02 9.03 -1.72
CA PHE A 78 -9.32 10.35 -1.16
C PHE A 78 -10.53 10.32 -0.21
N ALA A 79 -11.61 9.63 -0.60
CA ALA A 79 -12.79 9.49 0.24
C ALA A 79 -12.48 8.75 1.56
N LYS A 80 -11.66 7.68 1.50
CA LYS A 80 -11.21 6.97 2.70
C LYS A 80 -10.40 7.87 3.62
N ASP A 81 -9.53 8.71 3.08
CA ASP A 81 -8.72 9.65 3.86
C ASP A 81 -9.59 10.71 4.55
N VAL A 82 -10.57 11.29 3.84
CA VAL A 82 -11.53 12.24 4.44
C VAL A 82 -12.30 11.61 5.59
N VAL A 83 -12.75 10.36 5.42
CA VAL A 83 -13.42 9.60 6.49
C VAL A 83 -12.47 9.34 7.65
N MET A 84 -11.22 8.98 7.38
CA MET A 84 -10.19 8.75 8.41
C MET A 84 -9.92 10.02 9.21
N MET A 85 -9.75 11.16 8.56
CA MET A 85 -9.60 12.47 9.20
C MET A 85 -10.76 12.74 10.16
N HIS A 86 -12.00 12.51 9.73
CA HIS A 86 -13.15 12.67 10.59
C HIS A 86 -13.13 11.71 11.80
N ARG A 87 -12.79 10.44 11.56
CA ARG A 87 -12.70 9.41 12.62
C ARG A 87 -11.65 9.71 13.69
N VAL A 88 -10.52 10.29 13.31
CA VAL A 88 -9.47 10.66 14.27
C VAL A 88 -9.75 11.98 15.00
N GLY A 89 -10.84 12.67 14.64
CA GLY A 89 -11.36 13.83 15.35
C GLY A 89 -11.13 15.17 14.64
N MET A 90 -10.67 15.18 13.39
CA MET A 90 -10.60 16.40 12.58
C MET A 90 -11.99 16.73 11.99
N LYS A 91 -12.15 17.96 11.50
CA LYS A 91 -13.37 18.44 10.82
C LYS A 91 -13.04 18.76 9.36
N PRO A 92 -12.93 17.75 8.48
CA PRO A 92 -12.59 17.99 7.09
C PRO A 92 -13.72 18.70 6.35
N VAL A 93 -13.37 19.68 5.51
CA VAL A 93 -14.26 20.39 4.59
C VAL A 93 -13.70 20.22 3.19
N VAL A 94 -14.43 19.53 2.32
CA VAL A 94 -13.98 19.28 0.94
C VAL A 94 -14.52 20.38 0.03
N VAL A 95 -13.63 21.03 -0.71
CA VAL A 95 -13.96 21.97 -1.78
C VAL A 95 -13.58 21.34 -3.09
N HIS A 96 -14.54 21.12 -4.00
CA HIS A 96 -14.26 20.51 -5.29
C HIS A 96 -14.47 21.44 -6.47
N GLY A 97 -13.73 21.18 -7.56
CA GLY A 97 -13.97 21.82 -8.85
C GLY A 97 -14.96 21.02 -9.71
N GLY A 98 -15.00 21.31 -11.01
CA GLY A 98 -15.81 20.57 -11.96
C GLY A 98 -15.33 20.69 -13.41
N GLY A 99 -14.08 21.13 -13.63
CA GLY A 99 -13.56 21.47 -14.96
C GLY A 99 -13.77 20.37 -16.01
N PRO A 100 -13.35 19.12 -15.78
CA PRO A 100 -13.56 18.03 -16.73
C PRO A 100 -15.04 17.78 -17.05
N GLN A 101 -15.91 17.77 -16.03
CA GLN A 101 -17.35 17.56 -16.21
C GLN A 101 -17.99 18.71 -16.99
N ILE A 102 -17.59 19.96 -16.70
CA ILE A 102 -18.05 21.14 -17.44
C ILE A 102 -17.64 21.03 -18.91
N GLY A 103 -16.38 20.68 -19.19
CA GLY A 103 -15.89 20.51 -20.56
C GLY A 103 -16.64 19.43 -21.34
N GLU A 104 -16.94 18.30 -20.69
CA GLU A 104 -17.74 17.23 -21.29
C GLU A 104 -19.15 17.72 -21.67
N TRP A 105 -19.81 18.45 -20.78
CA TRP A 105 -21.13 19.03 -21.04
C TRP A 105 -21.10 20.10 -22.15
N LEU A 106 -20.08 20.97 -22.16
CA LEU A 106 -19.91 21.97 -23.21
C LEU A 106 -19.73 21.34 -24.59
N LYS A 107 -18.91 20.28 -24.68
CA LYS A 107 -18.74 19.51 -25.91
C LYS A 107 -20.05 18.89 -26.39
N ARG A 108 -20.86 18.32 -25.50
CA ARG A 108 -22.19 17.78 -25.82
C ARG A 108 -23.14 18.85 -26.37
N MET A 109 -22.96 20.11 -25.95
CA MET A 109 -23.74 21.26 -26.41
C MET A 109 -23.14 21.97 -27.63
N GLY A 110 -22.02 21.48 -28.18
CA GLY A 110 -21.32 22.11 -29.30
C GLY A 110 -20.70 23.47 -28.95
N LYS A 111 -20.35 23.69 -27.68
CA LYS A 111 -19.73 24.92 -27.19
C LYS A 111 -18.26 24.67 -26.85
N GLU A 112 -17.41 25.61 -27.24
CA GLU A 112 -15.99 25.62 -26.88
C GLU A 112 -15.78 26.39 -25.57
N SER A 113 -14.84 25.92 -24.74
CA SER A 113 -14.41 26.66 -23.54
C SER A 113 -13.16 27.47 -23.84
N THR A 114 -13.17 28.75 -23.48
CA THR A 114 -11.98 29.61 -23.53
C THR A 114 -11.47 29.85 -22.12
N PHE A 115 -10.17 29.68 -21.91
CA PHE A 115 -9.47 30.03 -20.68
C PHE A 115 -8.53 31.21 -20.97
N ILE A 116 -8.54 32.23 -20.11
CA ILE A 116 -7.66 33.39 -20.19
C ILE A 116 -7.06 33.57 -18.79
N ASP A 117 -5.75 33.40 -18.67
CA ASP A 117 -4.99 33.49 -17.41
C ASP A 117 -5.40 32.48 -16.31
N GLY A 118 -6.00 31.35 -16.69
CA GLY A 118 -6.41 30.25 -15.81
C GLY A 118 -7.91 30.19 -15.67
#